data_AF-A0A2G9N673-F1
#
_entry.id   AF-A0A2G9N673-F1
#
_cell.length_a   1.000
_cell.length_b   1.000
_cell.length_c   1.000
_cell.angle_alpha   90.00
_cell.angle_beta   90.00
_cell.angle_gamma   90.00
#
_symmetry.space_group_name_H-M   'P 1'
#
loop_
_entity.id
_entity.type
_entity.pdbx_description
1 polymer ?
#
loop_
_entity_poly.entity_id
_entity_poly.type
_entity_poly.pdbx_seq_one_letter_code
_entity_poly.pdbx_strand_id
1 'polypeptide(L)'
;MVVVYAVMQWTKMFGESKGLHMLIGLILGFFVIMIPDITELISIMIPWFVLLFIFILLMIMAYKIFGASDDDVLSALKSSDKMIIYVIVIVGIIIVIASFSSVYGQKFLSGSGKTGDGTATGTGSTTTSDFSKNIGATFFHPKVIGLIFIFLVAAFTIALLATVPHT
;
A
#
# COMPACT_ATOMS: atom_id res chain seq x y z
N MET A 1 16.41 -2.79 10.44
CA MET A 1 17.84 -2.41 10.50
C MET A 1 18.11 -1.09 9.79
N VAL A 2 18.00 -1.05 8.45
CA VAL A 2 18.37 0.13 7.63
C VAL A 2 17.49 1.36 7.90
N VAL A 3 16.17 1.17 8.02
CA VAL A 3 15.22 2.26 8.27
C VAL A 3 15.46 2.94 9.64
N VAL A 4 15.67 2.13 10.68
CA VAL A 4 15.93 2.64 12.05
C VAL A 4 17.24 3.41 12.12
N TYR A 5 18.29 2.89 11.46
CA TYR A 5 19.57 3.59 11.34
C TYR A 5 19.45 4.93 10.61
N ALA A 6 18.68 4.98 9.52
CA ALA A 6 18.44 6.20 8.76
C ALA A 6 17.68 7.26 9.59
N VAL A 7 16.66 6.85 10.35
CA VAL A 7 15.90 7.75 11.24
C VAL A 7 16.80 8.29 12.36
N MET A 8 17.62 7.46 12.99
CA MET A 8 18.54 7.90 14.05
C MET A 8 19.64 8.85 13.54
N GLN A 9 20.15 8.63 12.32
CA GLN A 9 21.12 9.57 11.74
C GLN A 9 20.50 10.95 11.50
N TRP A 10 19.21 11.00 11.15
CA TRP A 10 18.52 12.25 10.92
C TRP A 10 18.21 13.00 12.22
N THR A 11 17.90 12.28 13.31
CA THR A 11 17.59 12.90 14.60
C THR A 11 18.82 13.24 15.45
N LYS A 12 20.02 12.74 15.12
CA LYS A 12 21.29 12.93 15.86
C LYS A 12 21.17 12.79 17.39
N MET A 13 20.21 11.98 17.84
CA MET A 13 19.76 11.94 19.24
C MET A 13 20.85 11.50 20.23
N PHE A 14 21.93 10.87 19.73
CA PHE A 14 23.05 10.35 20.52
C PHE A 14 24.44 10.84 20.03
N GLY A 15 24.49 11.99 19.35
CA GLY A 15 25.73 12.60 18.85
C GLY A 15 26.15 12.15 17.44
N GLU A 16 27.40 12.38 17.04
CA GLU A 16 27.90 12.06 15.67
C GLU A 16 28.65 10.73 15.57
N SER A 17 28.61 9.90 16.61
CA SER A 17 29.32 8.62 16.64
C SER A 17 28.60 7.58 15.77
N LYS A 18 29.03 7.47 14.51
CA LYS A 18 28.51 6.51 13.52
C LYS A 18 28.44 5.07 14.04
N GLY A 19 29.43 4.66 14.86
CA GLY A 19 29.48 3.33 15.47
C GLY A 19 28.36 3.07 16.48
N LEU A 20 28.02 4.07 17.31
CA LEU A 20 26.94 3.95 18.29
C LEU A 20 25.58 3.83 17.59
N HIS A 21 25.37 4.59 16.52
CA HIS A 21 24.14 4.53 15.72
C HIS A 21 23.96 3.17 15.04
N MET A 22 25.06 2.57 14.56
CA MET A 22 25.03 1.22 13.99
C MET A 22 24.69 0.15 15.05
N LEU A 23 25.30 0.23 16.24
CA LEU A 23 25.03 -0.71 17.33
C LEU A 23 23.57 -0.64 17.79
N ILE A 24 23.03 0.57 17.99
CA ILE A 24 21.64 0.76 18.40
C ILE A 24 20.68 0.31 17.30
N GLY A 25 20.97 0.62 16.02
CA GLY A 25 20.16 0.17 14.89
C GLY A 25 20.12 -1.35 14.75
N LEU A 26 21.22 -2.03 15.05
CA LEU A 26 21.31 -3.50 15.09
C LEU A 26 20.43 -4.06 16.22
N ILE A 27 20.60 -3.54 17.45
CA ILE A 27 19.82 -3.97 18.62
C ILE A 27 18.33 -3.77 18.34
N LEU A 28 17.92 -2.59 17.89
CA LEU A 28 16.52 -2.27 17.62
C LEU A 28 15.93 -3.15 16.53
N GLY A 29 16.67 -3.46 15.48
CA GLY A 29 16.11 -4.37 14.49
C GLY A 29 16.03 -5.83 14.97
N PHE A 30 16.87 -6.27 15.91
CA PHE A 30 16.68 -7.57 16.57
C PHE A 30 15.38 -7.56 17.37
N PHE A 31 15.10 -6.48 18.10
CA PHE A 31 13.81 -6.28 18.78
C PHE A 31 12.63 -6.30 17.80
N VAL A 32 12.76 -5.65 16.65
CA VAL A 32 11.71 -5.64 15.62
C VAL A 32 11.41 -7.05 15.11
N ILE A 33 12.43 -7.87 14.87
CA ILE A 33 12.25 -9.26 14.39
C ILE A 33 11.56 -10.14 15.44
N MET A 34 11.80 -9.88 16.73
CA MET A 34 11.13 -10.61 17.82
C MET A 34 9.63 -10.30 17.95
N ILE A 35 9.13 -9.22 17.34
CA ILE A 35 7.71 -8.90 17.34
C ILE A 35 7.06 -9.59 16.14
N PRO A 36 6.26 -10.67 16.34
CA PRO A 36 5.70 -11.46 15.25
C PRO A 36 4.84 -10.61 14.30
N ASP A 37 4.07 -9.68 14.83
CA ASP A 37 3.17 -8.80 14.07
C ASP A 37 3.94 -7.88 13.11
N ILE A 38 5.09 -7.37 13.53
CA ILE A 38 5.91 -6.50 12.68
C ILE A 38 6.63 -7.34 11.62
N THR A 39 7.10 -8.53 11.97
CA THR A 39 7.72 -9.46 11.02
C THR A 39 6.72 -9.92 9.96
N GLU A 40 5.48 -10.19 10.34
CA GLU A 40 4.38 -10.52 9.41
C GLU A 40 4.07 -9.36 8.47
N LEU A 41 3.96 -8.14 9.02
CA LEU A 41 3.73 -6.93 8.23
C LEU A 41 4.84 -6.72 7.20
N ILE A 42 6.10 -6.82 7.61
CA ILE A 42 7.25 -6.71 6.71
C ILE A 42 7.21 -7.80 5.64
N SER A 43 6.87 -9.04 6.01
CA SER A 43 6.81 -10.17 5.07
C SER A 43 5.74 -9.97 3.99
N ILE A 44 4.60 -9.36 4.33
CA ILE A 44 3.56 -9.00 3.37
C ILE A 44 4.01 -7.82 2.50
N MET A 45 4.72 -6.84 3.08
CA MET A 45 5.12 -5.62 2.40
C MET A 45 6.26 -5.84 1.39
N ILE A 46 7.23 -6.71 1.71
CA ILE A 46 8.41 -7.01 0.86
C ILE A 46 8.06 -7.35 -0.59
N PRO A 47 7.21 -8.34 -0.90
CA PRO A 47 6.95 -8.73 -2.30
C PRO A 47 6.39 -7.57 -3.14
N TRP A 48 5.55 -6.71 -2.56
CA TRP A 48 5.01 -5.53 -3.25
C TRP A 48 6.07 -4.46 -3.51
N PHE A 49 6.96 -4.20 -2.55
CA PHE A 49 8.09 -3.29 -2.77
C PHE A 49 9.10 -3.85 -3.78
N VAL A 50 9.36 -5.15 -3.78
CA VAL A 50 10.21 -5.81 -4.77
C VAL A 50 9.60 -5.67 -6.16
N LEU A 51 8.29 -5.91 -6.31
CA LEU A 51 7.58 -5.73 -7.58
C LEU A 51 7.67 -4.27 -8.06
N LEU A 52 7.41 -3.31 -7.18
CA LEU A 52 7.52 -1.88 -7.47
C LEU A 52 8.95 -1.51 -7.89
N PHE A 53 9.96 -2.04 -7.20
CA PHE A 53 11.36 -1.78 -7.53
C PHE A 53 11.73 -2.35 -8.91
N ILE A 54 11.31 -3.59 -9.21
CA ILE A 54 11.50 -4.20 -10.53
C ILE A 54 10.80 -3.35 -11.60
N PHE A 55 9.59 -2.88 -11.34
CA PHE A 55 8.85 -2.02 -12.26
C PHE A 55 9.57 -0.69 -12.54
N ILE A 56 10.08 -0.01 -11.50
CA ILE A 56 10.87 1.22 -11.65
C ILE A 56 12.14 0.94 -12.47
N LEU A 57 12.83 -0.16 -12.18
CA LEU A 57 14.04 -0.55 -12.90
C LEU A 57 13.74 -0.80 -14.38
N LEU A 58 12.67 -1.54 -14.70
CA LEU A 58 12.22 -1.76 -16.07
C LEU A 58 11.85 -0.46 -16.78
N MET A 59 11.17 0.47 -16.09
CA MET A 59 10.83 1.78 -16.63
C MET A 59 12.09 2.61 -16.97
N ILE A 60 13.10 2.61 -16.09
CA ILE A 60 14.38 3.28 -16.35
C ILE A 60 15.08 2.63 -17.56
N MET A 61 15.12 1.30 -17.64
CA MET A 61 15.72 0.62 -18.79
C MET A 61 14.99 0.93 -20.09
N ALA A 62 13.65 0.95 -20.07
CA ALA A 62 12.84 1.33 -21.23
C ALA A 62 13.18 2.76 -21.67
N TYR A 63 13.26 3.71 -20.73
CA TYR A 63 13.64 5.09 -21.02
C TYR A 63 15.03 5.20 -21.67
N LYS A 64 16.00 4.41 -21.18
CA LYS A 64 17.35 4.33 -21.76
C LYS A 64 17.34 3.73 -23.18
N ILE A 65 16.49 2.73 -23.46
CA ILE A 65 16.35 2.15 -24.81
C ILE A 65 15.81 3.18 -25.80
N PHE A 66 14.96 4.10 -25.36
CA PHE A 66 14.48 5.22 -26.18
C PHE A 66 15.52 6.34 -26.39
N GLY A 67 16.77 6.12 -26.00
CA GLY A 67 17.89 7.04 -26.24
C GLY A 67 18.12 8.06 -25.14
N ALA A 68 17.46 7.91 -23.99
CA ALA A 68 17.74 8.77 -22.84
C ALA A 68 19.12 8.47 -22.24
N SER A 69 19.86 9.52 -21.91
CA SER A 69 21.14 9.43 -21.22
C SER A 69 20.94 9.20 -19.72
N ASP A 70 21.99 8.78 -19.02
CA ASP A 70 21.95 8.64 -17.55
C ASP A 70 21.68 10.00 -16.87
N ASP A 71 22.07 11.11 -17.50
CA ASP A 71 21.78 12.47 -17.04
C ASP A 71 20.30 12.84 -17.18
N ASP A 72 19.61 12.31 -18.19
CA ASP A 72 18.15 12.48 -18.38
C ASP A 72 17.36 11.70 -17.33
N VAL A 73 17.82 10.50 -16.97
CA VAL A 73 17.23 9.72 -15.86
C VAL A 73 17.44 10.43 -14.53
N LEU A 74 18.66 10.92 -14.29
CA LEU A 74 19.00 11.64 -13.06
C LEU A 74 18.24 12.96 -12.96
N SER A 75 18.06 13.66 -14.08
CA SER A 75 17.25 14.87 -14.13
C SER A 75 15.75 14.57 -14.01
N ALA A 76 15.20 13.47 -14.55
CA ALA A 76 13.81 13.08 -14.27
C ALA A 76 13.55 12.76 -12.78
N LEU A 77 14.58 12.26 -12.07
CA LEU A 77 14.50 12.00 -10.62
C LEU A 77 14.72 13.26 -9.76
N LYS A 78 15.47 14.26 -10.26
CA LYS A 78 15.84 15.48 -9.51
C LYS A 78 15.02 16.71 -9.89
N SER A 79 14.72 16.86 -11.17
CA SER A 79 13.96 17.96 -11.74
C SER A 79 12.48 17.68 -11.52
N SER A 80 11.88 18.43 -10.60
CA SER A 80 10.49 18.94 -10.48
C SER A 80 9.29 18.27 -11.15
N ASP A 81 9.39 17.14 -11.85
CA ASP A 81 8.25 16.37 -12.32
C ASP A 81 7.73 15.54 -11.16
N LYS A 82 7.15 16.29 -10.22
CA LYS A 82 6.64 15.78 -8.95
C LYS A 82 5.67 14.63 -9.17
N MET A 83 5.08 14.50 -10.37
CA MET A 83 4.16 13.44 -10.73
C MET A 83 4.76 12.05 -10.51
N ILE A 84 5.97 11.76 -10.99
CA ILE A 84 6.58 10.42 -10.83
C ILE A 84 6.83 10.10 -9.36
N ILE A 85 7.38 11.07 -8.62
CA ILE A 85 7.64 10.93 -7.18
C ILE A 85 6.31 10.77 -6.42
N TYR A 86 5.28 11.55 -6.75
CA TYR A 86 3.96 11.43 -6.14
C TYR A 86 3.33 10.07 -6.40
N VAL A 87 3.42 9.52 -7.62
CA VAL A 87 2.89 8.18 -7.91
C VAL A 87 3.61 7.13 -7.06
N ILE A 88 4.96 7.16 -7.01
CA ILE A 88 5.73 6.21 -6.20
C ILE A 88 5.37 6.33 -4.71
N VAL A 89 5.24 7.56 -4.19
CA VAL A 89 4.87 7.81 -2.79
C VAL A 89 3.45 7.35 -2.50
N ILE A 90 2.48 7.66 -3.36
CA ILE A 90 1.07 7.24 -3.21
C ILE A 90 0.98 5.72 -3.21
N VAL A 91 1.62 5.05 -4.18
CA VAL A 91 1.64 3.59 -4.25
C VAL A 91 2.31 3.00 -3.00
N GLY A 92 3.42 3.57 -2.55
CA GLY A 92 4.09 3.17 -1.31
C GLY A 92 3.19 3.28 -0.08
N ILE A 93 2.45 4.39 0.04
CA ILE A 93 1.49 4.60 1.13
C ILE A 93 0.36 3.56 1.05
N ILE A 94 -0.18 3.29 -0.14
CA ILE A 94 -1.22 2.28 -0.34
C ILE A 94 -0.72 0.90 0.09
N ILE A 95 0.50 0.52 -0.28
CA ILE A 95 1.11 -0.77 0.12
C ILE A 95 1.23 -0.86 1.64
N VAL A 96 1.67 0.21 2.31
CA VAL A 96 1.77 0.26 3.77
C VAL A 96 0.39 0.10 4.40
N ILE A 97 -0.61 0.87 3.97
CA ILE A 97 -1.98 0.79 4.48
C ILE A 97 -2.57 -0.61 4.25
N ALA A 98 -2.37 -1.18 3.07
CA ALA A 98 -2.84 -2.52 2.74
C ALA A 98 -2.19 -3.59 3.64
N SER A 99 -0.87 -3.49 3.88
CA SER A 99 -0.13 -4.41 4.74
C SER A 99 -0.54 -4.27 6.21
N PHE A 100 -0.80 -3.05 6.68
CA PHE A 100 -1.35 -2.82 8.01
C PHE A 100 -2.77 -3.39 8.14
N SER A 101 -3.61 -3.18 7.13
CA SER A 101 -4.99 -3.69 7.09
C SER A 101 -5.04 -5.22 7.11
N SER A 102 -4.14 -5.91 6.41
CA SER A 102 -4.11 -7.37 6.42
C SER A 102 -3.71 -7.95 7.79
N VAL A 103 -2.69 -7.39 8.43
CA VAL A 103 -2.19 -7.89 9.73
C VAL A 103 -3.13 -7.51 10.88
N TYR A 104 -3.52 -6.24 10.96
CA TYR A 104 -4.29 -5.74 12.09
C TYR A 104 -5.80 -5.84 11.85
N GLY A 105 -6.29 -5.71 10.61
CA GLY A 105 -7.71 -5.82 10.30
C GLY A 105 -8.27 -7.18 10.66
N GLN A 106 -7.52 -8.26 10.43
CA GLN A 106 -7.93 -9.60 10.84
C GLN A 106 -7.99 -9.73 12.38
N LYS A 107 -7.03 -9.15 13.10
CA LYS A 107 -7.01 -9.17 14.58
C LYS A 107 -8.16 -8.39 15.21
N PHE A 108 -8.53 -7.25 14.64
CA PHE A 108 -9.68 -6.47 15.11
C PHE A 108 -11.01 -7.22 14.91
N LEU A 109 -11.13 -8.00 13.84
CA LEU A 109 -12.31 -8.83 13.59
C LEU A 109 -12.35 -10.06 14.49
N SER A 110 -11.22 -10.72 14.74
CA SER A 110 -11.14 -11.87 15.65
C SER A 110 -11.33 -11.49 17.13
N GLY A 111 -10.94 -10.28 17.54
CA GLY A 111 -11.15 -9.76 18.89
C GLY A 111 -12.60 -9.33 19.17
N SER A 112 -13.37 -9.02 18.11
CA SER A 112 -14.78 -8.60 18.22
C SER A 112 -15.78 -9.76 18.11
N GLY A 113 -15.29 -11.02 18.07
CA GLY A 113 -16.09 -12.23 17.87
C GLY A 113 -15.92 -13.28 18.97
N LYS A 114 -16.23 -12.93 20.22
CA LYS A 114 -16.64 -13.93 21.23
C LYS A 114 -18.14 -13.82 21.48
N THR A 115 -18.91 -14.43 20.58
CA THR A 115 -20.21 -15.05 20.90
C THR A 115 -20.61 -15.98 19.74
N GLY A 116 -20.79 -17.26 20.05
CA GLY A 116 -21.55 -18.18 19.21
C GLY A 116 -20.73 -19.27 18.54
N ASP A 117 -20.54 -20.37 19.28
CA ASP A 117 -20.50 -21.71 18.70
C ASP A 117 -21.69 -21.90 17.74
N GLY A 118 -21.43 -22.46 16.56
CA GLY A 118 -22.42 -22.54 15.49
C GLY A 118 -21.79 -22.86 14.14
N THR A 119 -21.46 -24.13 13.93
CA THR A 119 -21.30 -24.73 12.61
C THR A 119 -22.50 -24.36 11.72
N ALA A 120 -22.32 -23.40 10.80
CA ALA A 120 -23.25 -23.15 9.71
C ALA A 120 -22.69 -23.75 8.42
N THR A 121 -22.82 -25.07 8.30
CA THR A 121 -22.92 -25.75 7.01
C THR A 121 -24.17 -25.24 6.29
N GLY A 122 -24.03 -24.18 5.50
CA GLY A 122 -25.14 -23.55 4.80
C GLY A 122 -24.67 -22.74 3.61
N THR A 123 -24.92 -23.28 2.42
CA THR A 123 -24.78 -22.67 1.09
C THR A 123 -25.27 -21.22 1.10
N GLY A 124 -24.34 -20.26 1.05
CA GLY A 124 -24.67 -18.82 0.96
C GLY A 124 -24.25 -17.94 2.14
N SER A 125 -23.44 -18.44 3.08
CA SER A 125 -22.86 -17.61 4.15
C SER A 125 -21.69 -16.77 3.62
N THR A 126 -21.84 -15.45 3.55
CA THR A 126 -20.76 -14.45 3.38
C THR A 126 -19.96 -14.21 4.66
N THR A 127 -20.01 -15.17 5.60
CA THR A 127 -19.43 -15.07 6.94
C THR A 127 -18.21 -15.99 7.06
N THR A 128 -17.37 -16.03 6.03
CA THR A 128 -16.05 -16.70 6.08
C THR A 128 -14.94 -15.67 6.27
N SER A 129 -13.97 -16.02 7.10
CA SER A 129 -12.96 -15.19 7.79
C SER A 129 -11.99 -14.35 6.96
N ASP A 130 -12.17 -14.23 5.64
CA ASP A 130 -11.20 -13.58 4.76
C ASP A 130 -11.72 -12.21 4.32
N PHE A 131 -11.22 -11.15 4.95
CA PHE A 131 -11.57 -9.76 4.63
C PHE A 131 -11.42 -9.45 3.13
N SER A 132 -10.35 -9.94 2.50
CA SER A 132 -10.13 -9.79 1.05
C SER A 132 -11.21 -10.49 0.21
N LYS A 133 -11.71 -11.63 0.67
CA LYS A 133 -12.78 -12.39 -0.01
C LYS A 133 -14.14 -11.73 0.19
N ASN A 134 -14.38 -11.13 1.36
CA ASN A 134 -15.63 -10.42 1.68
C ASN A 134 -15.72 -9.04 1.00
N ILE A 135 -14.61 -8.31 0.93
CA ILE A 135 -14.54 -7.07 0.13
C ILE A 135 -14.69 -7.39 -1.35
N GLY A 136 -13.97 -8.40 -1.86
CA GLY A 136 -14.13 -8.87 -3.23
C GLY A 136 -15.57 -9.28 -3.53
N ALA A 137 -16.19 -10.10 -2.67
CA ALA A 137 -17.57 -10.52 -2.82
C ALA A 137 -18.57 -9.36 -2.75
N THR A 138 -18.26 -8.29 -2.01
CA THR A 138 -19.11 -7.10 -1.91
C THR A 138 -19.00 -6.22 -3.15
N PHE A 139 -17.78 -5.93 -3.62
CA PHE A 139 -17.57 -5.13 -4.85
C PHE A 139 -18.07 -5.85 -6.10
N PHE A 140 -17.92 -7.18 -6.15
CA PHE A 140 -18.41 -8.01 -7.26
C PHE A 140 -19.81 -8.58 -7.02
N HIS A 141 -20.55 -8.09 -6.02
CA HIS A 141 -21.93 -8.49 -5.82
C HIS A 141 -22.80 -7.88 -6.94
N PRO A 142 -23.69 -8.65 -7.62
CA PRO A 142 -24.51 -8.14 -8.73
C PRO A 142 -25.32 -6.89 -8.36
N LYS A 143 -25.76 -6.78 -7.11
CA LYS A 143 -26.49 -5.61 -6.59
C LYS A 143 -25.61 -4.37 -6.43
N VAL A 144 -24.35 -4.54 -6.02
CA VAL A 144 -23.41 -3.43 -5.81
C VAL A 144 -22.88 -2.92 -7.15
N ILE A 145 -22.56 -3.83 -8.08
CA ILE A 145 -22.23 -3.46 -9.47
C ILE A 145 -23.39 -2.71 -10.12
N GLY A 146 -24.64 -3.19 -9.95
CA GLY A 146 -25.82 -2.52 -10.47
C GLY A 146 -25.99 -1.10 -9.90
N LEU A 147 -25.74 -0.91 -8.61
CA LEU A 147 -25.80 0.41 -7.97
C LEU A 147 -24.69 1.35 -8.48
N ILE A 148 -23.45 0.87 -8.59
CA ILE A 148 -22.32 1.62 -9.15
C ILE A 148 -22.62 2.04 -10.60
N PHE A 149 -23.18 1.13 -11.40
CA PHE A 149 -23.54 1.41 -12.79
C PHE A 149 -24.61 2.51 -12.90
N ILE A 150 -25.67 2.45 -12.08
CA ILE A 150 -26.71 3.48 -12.05
C ILE A 150 -26.13 4.84 -11.62
N PHE A 151 -25.25 4.85 -10.62
CA PHE A 151 -24.57 6.07 -10.19
C PHE A 151 -23.70 6.69 -11.28
N LEU A 152 -22.98 5.85 -12.04
CA LEU A 152 -22.14 6.29 -13.14
C LEU A 152 -22.99 6.88 -14.27
N VAL A 153 -24.07 6.23 -14.67
CA VAL A 153 -25.02 6.76 -15.67
C VAL A 153 -25.64 8.08 -15.20
N ALA A 154 -26.04 8.20 -13.94
CA ALA A 154 -26.57 9.43 -13.38
C ALA A 154 -25.52 10.57 -13.40
N ALA A 155 -24.27 10.28 -13.03
CA ALA A 155 -23.18 11.26 -13.06
C ALA A 155 -22.91 11.76 -14.48
N PHE A 156 -22.88 10.88 -15.48
CA PHE A 156 -22.73 11.28 -16.89
C PHE A 156 -23.92 12.09 -17.41
N THR A 157 -25.14 11.73 -17.00
CA THR A 157 -26.36 12.47 -17.37
C THR A 157 -26.34 13.89 -16.82
N ILE A 158 -25.96 14.05 -15.55
CA ILE A 158 -25.82 15.35 -14.90
C ILE A 158 -24.68 16.15 -15.53
N ALA A 159 -23.53 15.52 -15.81
CA ALA A 159 -22.41 16.19 -16.45
C ALA A 159 -22.77 16.72 -17.84
N LEU A 160 -23.45 15.90 -18.67
CA LEU A 160 -23.90 16.33 -19.99
C LEU A 160 -24.95 17.44 -19.89
N LEU A 161 -25.90 17.34 -18.96
CA LEU A 161 -26.89 18.40 -18.71
C LEU A 161 -26.23 19.71 -18.25
N ALA A 162 -25.24 19.63 -17.38
CA ALA A 162 -24.50 20.79 -16.87
C ALA A 162 -23.64 21.47 -17.96
N THR A 163 -23.25 20.74 -19.01
CA THR A 163 -22.48 21.29 -20.13
C THR A 163 -23.33 21.90 -21.25
N VAL A 164 -24.66 21.77 -21.22
CA VAL A 164 -25.55 22.42 -22.22
C VAL A 164 -25.59 23.93 -21.93
N PRO A 165 -25.05 24.80 -22.81
CA PRO A 165 -25.13 26.25 -22.62
C PRO A 165 -26.57 26.71 -22.75
N HIS A 166 -27.07 27.46 -21.77
CA HIS A 166 -28.33 28.19 -21.88
C HIS A 166 -28.17 29.27 -22.96
N THR A 167 -28.57 28.98 -24.20
CA THR A 167 -28.93 29.99 -25.20
C THR A 167 -30.38 30.37 -25.04
#